data_AF-A0A7X1ISE4-F1
#
_entry.id   AF-A0A7X1ISE4-F1
#
_cell.length_a   1.000
_cell.length_b   1.000
_cell.length_c   1.000
_cell.angle_alpha   90.00
_cell.angle_beta   90.00
_cell.angle_gamma   90.00
#
_symmetry.space_group_name_H-M   'P 1'
#
loop_
_entity.id
_entity.type
_entity.pdbx_description
1 polymer ?
#
loop_
_entity_poly.entity_id
_entity_poly.type
_entity_poly.pdbx_seq_one_letter_code
_entity_poly.pdbx_strand_id
1 'polypeptide(L)' 'MKQKYERILEPTDTWAIFDTASGVPAMLGTRLLIGLTEEEAEELLAILNAPPKGRSKRSAA' A
#
# COMPACT_ATOMS: atom_id res chain seq x y z
N MET A 1 -7.32 5.40 -13.29
CA MET A 1 -7.83 4.44 -12.27
C MET A 1 -7.59 5.06 -10.90
N LYS A 2 -8.55 5.04 -9.98
CA LYS A 2 -8.31 5.49 -8.61
C LYS A 2 -7.41 4.47 -7.92
N GLN A 3 -6.29 4.91 -7.34
CA GLN A 3 -5.41 4.01 -6.57
C GLN A 3 -6.16 3.50 -5.34
N LYS A 4 -5.95 2.23 -4.98
CA LYS A 4 -6.66 1.62 -3.84
C LYS A 4 -6.13 2.18 -2.52
N TYR A 5 -4.82 2.37 -2.46
CA TYR A 5 -4.14 2.90 -1.28
C TYR A 5 -3.60 4.30 -1.55
N GLU A 6 -3.53 5.11 -0.51
CA GLU A 6 -2.91 6.43 -0.54
C GLU A 6 -2.03 6.65 0.70
N ARG A 7 -1.01 7.51 0.58
CA ARG A 7 -0.19 7.94 1.72
C ARG A 7 -0.66 9.30 2.25
N ILE A 8 -0.63 9.45 3.56
CA ILE A 8 -1.05 10.67 4.28
C ILE A 8 0.06 11.05 5.26
N LEU A 9 0.41 12.34 5.30
CA LEU A 9 1.32 12.90 6.30
C LEU A 9 0.57 13.06 7.62
N GLU A 10 1.06 12.42 8.66
CA GLU A 10 0.52 12.48 10.01
C GLU A 10 1.01 13.76 10.72
N PRO A 11 0.30 14.24 11.77
CA PRO A 11 0.75 15.41 12.55
C PRO A 11 2.11 15.25 13.25
N THR A 12 2.64 14.03 13.31
CA THR A 12 3.93 13.66 13.91
C THR A 12 5.10 13.73 12.92
N ASP A 13 4.90 14.33 11.73
CA ASP A 13 5.86 14.35 10.62
C ASP A 13 6.30 12.94 10.15
N THR A 14 5.41 11.97 10.35
CA THR A 14 5.52 10.60 9.85
C THR A 14 4.45 10.32 8.81
N TRP A 15 4.57 9.21 8.09
CA TRP A 15 3.62 8.84 7.05
C TRP A 15 2.80 7.61 7.42
N ALA A 16 1.55 7.60 6.97
CA ALA A 16 0.66 6.46 7.06
C ALA A 16 0.08 6.11 5.67
N ILE A 17 -0.24 4.84 5.45
CA ILE A 17 -0.93 4.39 4.23
C ILE A 17 -2.35 3.97 4.60
N PHE A 18 -3.33 4.47 3.86
CA PHE A 18 -4.76 4.19 4.07
C PHE A 18 -5.36 3.44 2.88
N ASP A 19 -6.30 2.54 3.16
CA ASP A 19 -7.19 2.00 2.13
C ASP A 19 -8.29 3.01 1.85
N THR A 20 -8.33 3.54 0.62
CA THR A 20 -9.23 4.62 0.23
C THR A 20 -10.71 4.20 0.18
N ALA A 21 -11.00 2.89 0.17
CA ALA A 21 -12.37 2.39 0.16
C ALA A 21 -12.96 2.33 1.57
N SER A 22 -12.15 1.96 2.56
CA SER A 22 -12.58 1.81 3.96
C SER A 22 -12.24 3.01 4.83
N GLY A 23 -11.28 3.85 4.42
CA GLY A 23 -10.82 5.00 5.20
C GLY A 23 -10.04 4.62 6.46
N VAL A 24 -9.53 3.39 6.55
CA VAL A 24 -8.73 2.92 7.69
C VAL A 24 -7.26 2.68 7.29
N PRO A 25 -6.31 2.71 8.25
CA PRO A 25 -4.92 2.39 7.97
C PRO A 25 -4.76 1.01 7.36
N ALA A 26 -3.91 0.91 6.34
CA ALA A 26 -3.58 -0.34 5.69
C ALA A 26 -2.79 -1.25 6.63
N MET A 27 -2.98 -2.56 6.47
CA MET A 27 -2.19 -3.59 7.14
C MET A 27 -1.39 -4.38 6.11
N LEU A 28 -0.13 -4.65 6.43
CA LEU A 28 0.70 -5.62 5.72
C LEU A 28 1.05 -6.77 6.68
N GLY A 29 0.42 -7.92 6.47
CA GLY A 29 0.45 -9.02 7.44
C GLY A 29 -0.18 -8.58 8.76
N THR A 30 0.62 -8.51 9.83
CA THR A 30 0.21 -8.03 11.15
C THR A 30 0.71 -6.61 11.49
N ARG A 31 1.46 -5.96 10.58
CA ARG A 31 1.97 -4.60 10.77
C ARG A 31 0.95 -3.58 10.25
N LEU A 32 0.56 -2.64 11.11
CA LEU A 32 -0.18 -1.44 10.72
C LEU A 32 0.79 -0.46 10.03
N LEU A 33 0.40 0.12 8.90
CA LEU A 33 1.26 0.99 8.09
C LEU A 33 1.10 2.46 8.49
N ILE A 34 1.55 2.80 9.69
CA ILE A 34 1.58 4.15 10.27
C ILE A 34 2.97 4.44 10.83
N GLY A 35 3.29 5.71 11.13
CA GLY A 35 4.57 6.07 11.73
C GLY A 35 5.77 5.77 10.83
N LEU A 36 5.58 5.75 9.52
CA LEU A 36 6.59 5.42 8.51
C LEU A 36 7.45 6.64 8.20
N THR A 37 8.68 6.39 7.74
CA THR A 37 9.42 7.44 7.00
C THR A 37 8.77 7.70 5.64
N GLU A 38 9.14 8.81 4.99
CA GLU A 38 8.64 9.12 3.65
C GLU A 38 9.03 8.04 2.64
N GLU A 39 10.26 7.56 2.70
CA GLU A 39 10.81 6.53 1.82
C GLU A 39 10.08 5.19 2.04
N GLU A 40 9.86 4.77 3.30
CA GLU A 40 9.09 3.57 3.61
C GLU A 40 7.66 3.66 3.04
N ALA A 41 7.01 4.82 3.22
CA ALA A 41 5.66 5.03 2.72
C ALA A 41 5.60 5.00 1.19
N GLU A 42 6.61 5.54 0.49
CA GLU A 42 6.70 5.50 -0.96
C GLU A 42 6.84 4.07 -1.49
N GLU A 43 7.80 3.31 -0.93
CA GLU A 43 8.04 1.93 -1.34
C GLU A 43 6.83 1.02 -1.08
N LEU A 44 6.25 1.11 0.12
CA LEU A 44 5.10 0.29 0.49
C LEU A 44 3.86 0.65 -0.34
N LEU A 45 3.64 1.94 -0.62
CA LEU A 45 2.53 2.39 -1.46
C LEU A 45 2.66 1.85 -2.88
N ALA A 46 3.87 1.88 -3.45
CA ALA A 46 4.14 1.32 -4.77
C ALA A 46 3.87 -0.19 -4.83
N ILE A 47 4.27 -0.94 -3.78
CA ILE A 47 3.99 -2.38 -3.67
C ILE A 47 2.47 -2.65 -3.59
N LEU A 48 1.76 -1.89 -2.76
CA LEU A 48 0.32 -2.09 -2.52
C LEU A 48 -0.55 -1.74 -3.72
N ASN A 49 -0.17 -0.74 -4.50
CA ASN A 49 -0.87 -0.34 -5.72
C ASN A 49 -0.33 -1.02 -6.98
N ALA A 50 0.71 -1.87 -6.87
CA ALA A 50 1.20 -2.62 -8.01
C ALA A 50 0.09 -3.54 -8.57
N PRO A 51 -0.02 -3.64 -9.91
CA PRO A 51 -0.95 -4.59 -10.51
C PRO A 51 -0.61 -6.00 -10.03
N PRO A 52 -1.62 -6.86 -9.78
CA PRO A 52 -1.36 -8.24 -9.37
C PRO A 52 -0.46 -8.88 -10.43
N LYS A 53 0.73 -9.36 -10.01
CA LYS A 53 1.64 -10.06 -10.90
C LYS A 53 0.85 -11.21 -11.52
N GLY A 54 0.54 -11.08 -12.81
CA GLY A 54 -0.26 -12.06 -13.51
C GLY A 54 0.33 -13.43 -13.26
N ARG A 55 -0.50 -14.38 -12.80
CA ARG A 55 -0.18 -15.79 -12.98
C ARG A 55 0.10 -15.96 -14.47
N SER A 56 1.37 -16.09 -14.81
CA SER A 56 1.79 -16.73 -16.06
C SER A 56 0.89 -17.95 -16.21
N LYS A 57 0.04 -17.95 -17.24
CA LYS A 57 -0.72 -19.14 -17.63
C LYS A 57 0.33 -20.23 -17.80
N ARG A 58 0.31 -21.24 -16.93
CA ARG A 58 0.84 -22.55 -17.29
C ARG A 58 0.01 -22.98 -18.52
N SER A 59 0.55 -22.74 -19.71
CA SER A 59 0.12 -23.43 -20.92
C SER A 59 0.46 -24.90 -20.68
N ALA A 60 -0.53 -25.67 -20.25
CA ALA A 60 -0.58 -27.08 -20.55
C ALA A 60 -1.17 -27.17 -21.97
N ALA A 61 -0.31 -27.48 -22.93
CA ALA A 61 -0.66 -27.95 -24.25
C ALA A 61 0.36 -29.03 -24.62
#